data_AF-A0A965PRA9-F1
#
_entry.id   AF-A0A965PRA9-F1
#
_cell.length_a   1.000
_cell.length_b   1.000
_cell.length_c   1.000
_cell.angle_alpha   90.00
_cell.angle_beta   90.00
_cell.angle_gamma   90.00
#
_symmetry.space_group_name_H-M   'P 1'
#
loop_
_entity.id
_entity.type
_entity.pdbx_description
1 polymer ?
#
loop_
_entity_poly.entity_id
_entity_poly.type
_entity_poly.pdbx_seq_one_letter_code
_entity_poly.pdbx_strand_id
1 'polypeptide(L)' 'MTREVAISLIYISNRYGGLDILKANILRQQFFDYEIVFVDGLYNERKDEVAEYFKHHKMIH' A
#
# COMPACT_ATOMS: atom_id res chain seq x y z
N MET A 1 15.86 -4.28 -21.10
CA MET A 1 14.60 -3.66 -20.61
C MET A 1 14.99 -2.75 -19.46
N THR A 2 15.06 -1.44 -19.71
CA THR A 2 15.18 -0.45 -18.64
C THR A 2 13.91 -0.53 -17.81
N ARG A 3 14.00 -0.89 -16.53
CA ARG A 3 12.86 -0.76 -15.61
C ARG A 3 12.47 0.71 -15.60
N GLU A 4 11.22 1.02 -15.92
CA GLU A 4 10.64 2.32 -15.56
C GLU A 4 10.92 2.55 -14.06
N VAL A 5 11.47 3.71 -13.74
CA VAL A 5 11.74 4.09 -12.35
C VAL A 5 10.39 4.36 -11.70
N ALA A 6 9.93 3.42 -10.89
CA ALA A 6 8.71 3.57 -10.10
C ALA A 6 9.07 3.97 -8.67
N ILE A 7 8.33 4.92 -8.10
CA ILE A 7 8.44 5.25 -6.68
C ILE A 7 7.78 4.11 -5.88
N SER A 8 8.48 3.55 -4.91
CA SER A 8 7.92 2.53 -4.01
C SER A 8 7.54 3.15 -2.67
N LEU A 9 6.26 3.15 -2.33
CA LEU A 9 5.76 3.52 -1.01
C LEU A 9 5.74 2.28 -0.12
N ILE A 10 6.71 2.18 0.77
CA ILE A 10 6.84 1.04 1.68
C ILE A 10 6.03 1.31 2.95
N TYR A 11 5.04 0.47 3.21
CA TYR A 11 4.29 0.47 4.46
C TYR A 11 4.68 -0.73 5.31
N ILE A 12 5.38 -0.46 6.42
CA ILE A 12 5.83 -1.48 7.37
C ILE A 12 4.92 -1.48 8.59
N SER A 13 4.32 -2.62 8.91
CA SER A 13 3.44 -2.76 10.07
C SER A 13 3.49 -4.16 10.66
N ASN A 14 3.16 -4.26 11.95
CA ASN A 14 2.91 -5.53 12.63
C ASN A 14 1.92 -5.31 13.78
N ARG A 15 0.97 -4.38 13.57
CA ARG A 15 0.00 -3.98 14.58
C ARG A 15 -1.37 -3.80 13.96
N TYR A 16 -2.41 -4.10 14.74
CA TYR A 16 -3.78 -3.76 14.40
C TYR A 16 -3.94 -2.23 14.34
N GLY A 17 -4.67 -1.75 13.34
CA GLY A 17 -4.88 -0.32 13.08
C GLY A 17 -3.78 0.35 12.25
N GLY A 18 -4.06 1.58 11.79
CA GLY A 18 -3.16 2.40 10.98
C GLY A 18 -3.29 2.19 9.47
N LEU A 19 -4.01 1.16 9.03
CA LEU A 19 -4.33 0.93 7.62
C LEU A 19 -5.31 2.00 7.08
N ASP A 20 -6.25 2.40 7.94
CA ASP A 20 -7.17 3.51 7.74
C ASP A 20 -6.45 4.85 7.56
N ILE A 21 -5.41 5.10 8.37
CA ILE A 21 -4.56 6.29 8.26
C ILE A 21 -3.80 6.25 6.93
N LEU A 22 -3.18 5.12 6.57
CA LEU A 22 -2.49 4.98 5.29
C LEU A 22 -3.44 5.27 4.12
N LYS A 23 -4.62 4.65 4.10
CA LYS A 23 -5.66 4.88 3.10
C LYS A 23 -6.01 6.36 2.98
N ALA A 24 -6.28 7.02 4.10
CA ALA A 24 -6.67 8.43 4.10
C ALA A 24 -5.56 9.35 3.54
N ASN A 25 -4.29 9.02 3.78
CA ASN A 25 -3.16 9.80 3.26
C ASN A 25 -2.88 9.51 1.78
N ILE A 26 -3.03 8.25 1.34
CA ILE A 26 -2.88 7.85 -0.05
C ILE A 26 -3.94 8.52 -0.94
N LEU A 27 -5.19 8.60 -0.48
CA LEU A 27 -6.27 9.29 -1.20
C LEU A 27 -6.06 10.80 -1.37
N ARG A 28 -5.15 11.41 -0.59
CA ARG A 28 -4.84 12.85 -0.65
C ARG A 28 -3.61 13.16 -1.51
N GLN A 29 -2.92 12.14 -2.01
CA GLN A 29 -1.77 12.33 -2.90
C GLN A 29 -2.23 13.01 -4.20
N GLN A 30 -1.39 13.92 -4.72
CA GLN A 30 -1.65 14.58 -6.02
C GLN A 30 -1.14 13.76 -7.21
N PHE A 31 -0.25 12.80 -6.94
CA PHE A 31 0.38 11.94 -7.94
C PHE A 31 0.13 10.48 -7.56
N PHE A 32 0.08 9.58 -8.54
CA PHE A 32 -0.24 8.16 -8.37
C PHE A 32 0.74 7.25 -9.14
N ASP A 33 1.88 7.79 -9.53
CA ASP A 33 2.99 7.13 -10.21
C ASP A 33 3.88 6.36 -9.23
N TYR A 34 3.25 5.54 -8.39
CA TYR A 34 3.92 4.71 -7.40
C TYR A 34 3.32 3.31 -7.29
N GLU A 35 4.09 2.41 -6.69
CA GLU A 35 3.61 1.15 -6.17
C GLU A 35 3.64 1.14 -4.65
N ILE A 36 2.68 0.44 -4.05
CA ILE A 36 2.62 0.26 -2.60
C ILE A 36 3.22 -1.10 -2.26
N VAL A 37 4.24 -1.11 -1.40
CA VAL A 37 4.86 -2.34 -0.91
C VAL A 37 4.43 -2.54 0.55
N PHE A 38 3.61 -3.56 0.78
CA PHE A 38 3.18 -3.95 2.12
C PHE A 38 4.21 -4.88 2.74
N VAL A 39 4.85 -4.44 3.83
CA VAL A 39 5.70 -5.30 4.66
C VAL A 39 5.01 -5.45 6.00
N ASP A 40 4.13 -6.43 6.09
CA ASP A 40 3.16 -6.49 7.17
C ASP A 40 3.06 -7.88 7.82
N GLY A 41 3.42 -7.94 9.10
CA GLY A 41 3.33 -9.18 9.89
C GLY A 41 1.90 -9.69 10.08
N LEU A 42 0.89 -8.82 9.92
CA LEU A 42 -0.53 -9.16 10.00
C LEU A 42 -1.20 -9.27 8.63
N TYR A 43 -0.44 -9.26 7.52
CA TYR A 43 -1.01 -9.17 6.17
C TYR A 43 -2.10 -10.22 5.91
N ASN A 44 -1.82 -11.48 6.26
CA ASN A 44 -2.75 -12.59 6.03
C ASN A 44 -4.10 -12.43 6.72
N GLU A 45 -4.14 -11.71 7.84
CA GLU A 45 -5.36 -11.47 8.63
C GLU A 45 -6.22 -10.35 8.04
N ARG A 46 -5.62 -9.42 7.29
CA ARG A 46 -6.30 -8.23 6.76
C ARG A 46 -6.16 -8.04 5.25
N LYS A 47 -5.70 -9.06 4.53
CA LYS A 47 -5.46 -9.03 3.07
C LYS A 47 -6.69 -8.57 2.28
N ASP A 48 -7.89 -8.91 2.74
CA ASP A 48 -9.14 -8.53 2.07
C ASP A 48 -9.43 -7.03 2.24
N GLU A 49 -9.15 -6.47 3.43
CA GLU A 49 -9.23 -5.02 3.67
C GLU A 49 -8.17 -4.27 2.85
N VAL A 50 -6.94 -4.78 2.79
CA VAL A 50 -5.86 -4.20 1.98
C VAL A 50 -6.25 -4.22 0.50
N ALA A 51 -6.78 -5.33 0.00
CA ALA A 51 -7.25 -5.45 -1.38
C ALA A 51 -8.35 -4.42 -1.68
N GLU A 52 -9.36 -4.28 -0.81
CA GLU A 52 -10.44 -3.32 -1.03
C GLU A 52 -9.95 -1.86 -0.95
N TYR A 53 -9.10 -1.52 0.02
CA TYR A 53 -8.62 -0.16 0.22
C TYR A 53 -7.70 0.31 -0.90
N PHE A 54 -6.95 -0.60 -1.50
CA PHE A 54 -5.93 -0.27 -2.49
C PHE A 54 -6.21 -0.88 -3.87
N LYS A 55 -7.45 -1.28 -4.18
CA LYS A 55 -7.85 -1.91 -5.47
C LYS A 55 -7.50 -1.13 -6.74
N HIS A 56 -7.30 0.18 -6.63
CA HIS A 56 -6.93 1.06 -7.74
C HIS A 56 -5.44 1.43 -7.75
N HIS A 57 -4.63 0.82 -6.88
CA HIS A 57 -3.20 1.07 -6.78
C HIS A 57 -2.44 -0.19 -7.17
N LYS A 58 -1.24 0.01 -7.74
CA LYS A 58 -0.30 -1.10 -7.94
C LYS A 58 0.25 -1.52 -6.58
N MET A 59 0.11 -2.80 -6.25
CA MET A 59 0.48 -3.32 -4.93
C MET A 59 1.41 -4.53 -5.04
N ILE A 60 2.36 -4.61 -4.10
CA ILE A 60 3.22 -5.76 -3.82
C ILE A 60 3.13 -6.03 -2.31
N HIS A 61 3.11 -7.29 -1.90
CA HIS A 61 3.03 -7.70 -0.48
C HIS A 61 4.06 -8.78 -0.16
#